data_AF-A0A382SBV9-F1
#
_entry.id   AF-A0A382SBV9-F1
#
_cell.length_a   1.000
_cell.length_b   1.000
_cell.length_c   1.000
_cell.angle_alpha   90.00
_cell.angle_beta   90.00
_cell.angle_gamma   90.00
#
_symmetry.space_group_name_H-M   'P 1'
#
loop_
_entity.id
_entity.type
_entity.pdbx_description
1 polymer ?
#
loop_
_entity_poly.entity_id
_entity_poly.type
_entity_poly.pdbx_seq_one_letter_code
_entity_poly.pdbx_strand_id
1 'polypeptide(L)'
;MWMFHGDMGEDNTTPMVMKKSDAKDPSQWIESGPHLMLMPKDPASLSKFTDDFTRGEPYVMFPGSDYVHLMIPVEGYYRYQPEGSPTHLSSS
;
A
#
# COMPACT_ATOMS: atom_id res chain seq x y z
N MET A 1 -10.01 -5.58 -7.84
CA MET A 1 -9.40 -5.01 -9.06
C MET A 1 -7.97 -5.51 -9.18
N TRP A 2 -7.42 -5.60 -10.38
CA TRP A 2 -6.02 -5.95 -10.61
C TRP A 2 -5.30 -4.77 -11.25
N MET A 3 -4.22 -4.30 -10.62
CA MET A 3 -3.30 -3.29 -11.16
C MET A 3 -2.04 -3.98 -11.72
N PHE A 4 -2.07 -4.40 -12.98
CA PHE A 4 -0.99 -5.23 -13.55
C PHE A 4 0.37 -4.56 -13.61
N HIS A 5 0.41 -3.25 -13.79
CA HIS A 5 1.65 -2.48 -13.90
C HIS A 5 2.00 -1.73 -12.61
N GLY A 6 1.16 -1.86 -11.58
CA GLY A 6 1.25 -1.07 -10.35
C GLY A 6 0.74 0.36 -10.50
N ASP A 7 1.32 1.27 -9.73
CA ASP A 7 1.00 2.70 -9.71
C ASP A 7 2.28 3.58 -9.74
N MET A 8 2.09 4.89 -9.75
CA MET A 8 3.16 5.90 -9.79
C MET A 8 3.43 6.53 -8.41
N GLY A 9 2.92 5.93 -7.34
CA GLY A 9 3.06 6.44 -5.98
C GLY A 9 1.82 7.13 -5.42
N GLU A 10 1.46 6.78 -4.18
CA GLU A 10 0.43 7.45 -3.39
C GLU A 10 0.78 7.41 -1.88
N ASP A 11 0.27 8.37 -1.11
CA ASP A 11 0.33 8.34 0.36
C ASP A 11 -0.60 7.24 0.90
N ASN A 12 -0.06 6.23 1.57
CA ASN A 12 -0.82 5.09 2.10
C ASN A 12 -1.95 5.47 3.08
N THR A 13 -1.89 6.65 3.70
CA THR A 13 -2.82 7.08 4.76
C THR A 13 -3.87 8.07 4.28
N THR A 14 -3.55 8.88 3.26
CA THR A 14 -4.39 10.02 2.86
C THR A 14 -4.79 9.90 1.38
N PRO A 15 -6.08 9.64 1.08
CA PRO A 15 -6.56 9.51 -0.29
C PRO A 15 -6.25 10.74 -1.15
N MET A 16 -5.95 10.52 -2.43
CA MET A 16 -5.73 11.56 -3.46
C MET A 16 -4.44 12.38 -3.29
N VAL A 17 -3.52 11.97 -2.42
CA VAL A 17 -2.19 12.59 -2.32
C VAL A 17 -1.24 11.87 -3.27
N MET A 18 -1.14 12.41 -4.48
CA MET A 18 -0.43 11.81 -5.62
C MET A 18 0.97 12.41 -5.86
N LYS A 19 1.52 13.12 -4.87
CA LYS A 19 2.88 13.66 -4.90
C LYS A 19 3.54 13.43 -3.55
N LYS A 20 4.74 12.86 -3.57
CA LYS A 20 5.52 12.57 -2.34
C LYS A 20 5.77 13.81 -1.49
N SER A 21 5.93 14.97 -2.11
CA SER A 21 6.10 16.26 -1.41
C SER A 21 4.89 16.67 -0.57
N ASP A 22 3.72 16.16 -0.91
CA ASP A 22 2.44 16.53 -0.31
C ASP A 22 1.98 15.50 0.72
N ALA A 23 2.69 14.37 0.84
CA ALA A 23 2.48 13.35 1.87
C ALA A 23 2.74 13.93 3.26
N LYS A 24 1.86 13.62 4.22
CA LYS A 24 2.00 14.10 5.61
C LYS A 24 3.22 13.49 6.29
N ASP A 25 3.48 12.23 5.96
CA ASP A 25 4.66 11.48 6.38
C ASP A 25 5.28 10.82 5.13
N PRO A 26 6.50 11.22 4.73
CA PRO A 26 7.20 10.60 3.60
C PRO A 26 7.42 9.09 3.73
N SER A 27 7.39 8.54 4.96
CA SER A 27 7.48 7.08 5.19
C SER A 27 6.24 6.32 4.74
N GLN A 28 5.11 7.01 4.59
CA GLN A 28 3.85 6.44 4.12
C GLN A 28 3.73 6.45 2.59
N TRP A 29 4.74 6.94 1.88
CA TRP A 29 4.76 6.92 0.42
C TRP A 29 5.08 5.52 -0.10
N ILE A 30 4.24 5.01 -1.00
CA ILE A 30 4.47 3.74 -1.68
C ILE A 30 4.30 3.89 -3.18
N GLU A 31 5.38 3.64 -3.94
CA GLU A 31 5.34 3.37 -5.38
C GLU A 31 5.26 1.87 -5.61
N SER A 32 4.08 1.40 -6.01
CA SER A 32 3.80 -0.03 -6.03
C SER A 32 3.92 -0.64 -7.43
N GLY A 33 4.39 -1.89 -7.47
CA GLY A 33 4.32 -2.78 -8.61
C GLY A 33 2.98 -3.53 -8.67
N PRO A 34 2.93 -4.69 -9.36
CA PRO A 34 1.67 -5.41 -9.55
C PRO A 34 1.00 -5.81 -8.22
N HIS A 35 -0.31 -5.59 -8.12
CA HIS A 35 -1.10 -5.96 -6.94
C HIS A 35 -2.58 -6.15 -7.24
N LEU A 36 -3.29 -6.79 -6.30
CA LEU A 36 -4.76 -6.82 -6.27
C LEU A 36 -5.28 -5.84 -5.23
N MET A 37 -6.41 -5.21 -5.55
CA MET A 37 -7.19 -4.42 -4.60
C MET A 37 -8.51 -5.12 -4.30
N LEU A 38 -8.85 -5.29 -3.03
CA LEU A 38 -10.16 -5.77 -2.58
C LEU A 38 -10.90 -4.65 -1.83
N MET A 39 -12.12 -4.38 -2.28
CA MET A 39 -13.04 -3.41 -1.69
C MET A 39 -14.30 -4.15 -1.25
N PRO A 40 -14.34 -4.68 -0.02
CA PRO A 40 -15.51 -5.38 0.49
C PRO A 40 -16.68 -4.41 0.67
N LYS A 41 -17.91 -4.94 0.60
CA LYS A 41 -19.12 -4.15 0.87
C LYS A 41 -19.11 -3.52 2.27
N ASP A 42 -18.54 -4.22 3.25
CA ASP A 42 -18.38 -3.75 4.62
C ASP A 42 -16.89 -3.44 4.90
N PRO A 43 -16.50 -2.16 4.97
CA PRO A 43 -15.15 -1.73 5.30
C PRO A 43 -14.62 -2.25 6.64
N ALA A 44 -15.50 -2.47 7.63
CA ALA A 44 -15.08 -2.93 8.95
C ALA A 44 -14.47 -4.34 8.92
N SER A 45 -14.76 -5.12 7.87
CA SER A 45 -14.14 -6.43 7.63
C SER A 45 -12.61 -6.37 7.44
N LEU A 46 -12.05 -5.18 7.13
CA LEU A 46 -10.61 -4.97 6.96
C LEU A 46 -9.88 -4.57 8.25
N SER A 47 -10.57 -4.38 9.37
CA SER A 47 -10.02 -3.87 10.64
C SER A 47 -8.90 -4.68 11.29
N LYS A 48 -8.70 -5.93 10.85
CA LYS A 48 -7.68 -6.84 11.37
C LYS A 48 -6.37 -6.82 10.58
N PHE A 49 -6.36 -6.18 9.42
CA PHE A 49 -5.16 -6.07 8.59
C PHE A 49 -4.33 -4.89 9.07
N THR A 50 -3.01 -5.02 8.94
CA THR A 50 -2.07 -3.93 9.18
C THR A 50 -2.19 -2.86 8.09
N ASP A 51 -1.79 -1.64 8.36
CA ASP A 51 -1.54 -0.58 7.37
C ASP A 51 -0.05 -0.49 6.98
N ASP A 52 0.82 -1.30 7.57
CA ASP A 52 2.25 -1.34 7.28
C ASP A 52 2.53 -2.15 6.01
N PHE A 53 2.66 -1.43 4.89
CA PHE A 53 2.98 -2.00 3.59
C PHE A 53 4.38 -2.61 3.50
N THR A 54 5.26 -2.43 4.50
CA THR A 54 6.63 -2.96 4.44
C THR A 54 6.73 -4.44 4.83
N ARG A 55 5.65 -5.00 5.37
CA ARG A 55 5.59 -6.39 5.85
C ARG A 55 5.44 -7.42 4.73
N GLY A 56 5.08 -7.00 3.52
CA GLY A 56 4.83 -7.89 2.37
C GLY A 56 3.55 -8.74 2.45
N GLU A 57 2.85 -8.71 3.58
CA GLU A 57 1.52 -9.31 3.73
C GLU A 57 0.43 -8.37 3.20
N PRO A 58 -0.81 -8.88 2.97
CA PRO A 58 -1.93 -8.01 2.67
C PRO A 58 -2.12 -6.92 3.72
N TYR A 59 -2.29 -5.69 3.28
CA TYR A 59 -2.37 -4.53 4.16
C TYR A 59 -3.47 -3.58 3.71
N VAL A 60 -3.89 -2.69 4.60
CA VAL A 60 -4.94 -1.72 4.36
C VAL A 60 -4.33 -0.39 3.93
N MET A 61 -4.80 0.12 2.79
CA MET A 61 -4.55 1.49 2.37
C MET A 61 -5.75 2.36 2.77
N PHE A 62 -5.46 3.60 3.15
CA PHE A 62 -6.39 4.61 3.65
C PHE A 62 -7.25 4.17 4.85
N PRO A 63 -6.64 3.62 5.92
CA PRO A 63 -7.38 3.18 7.10
C PRO A 63 -8.26 4.31 7.67
N GLY A 64 -9.51 4.00 8.00
CA GLY A 64 -10.47 4.95 8.57
C GLY A 64 -11.15 5.88 7.56
N SER A 65 -10.91 5.72 6.26
CA SER A 65 -11.60 6.46 5.20
C SER A 65 -12.65 5.62 4.47
N ASP A 66 -13.54 6.27 3.72
CA ASP A 66 -14.49 5.61 2.82
C ASP A 66 -13.81 4.95 1.59
N TYR A 67 -12.52 5.25 1.35
CA TYR A 67 -11.73 4.69 0.26
C TYR A 67 -10.90 3.48 0.69
N VAL A 68 -11.07 3.02 1.93
CA VAL A 68 -10.28 1.92 2.49
C VAL A 68 -10.40 0.67 1.64
N HIS A 69 -9.26 0.08 1.32
CA HIS A 69 -9.19 -1.15 0.55
C HIS A 69 -7.99 -1.98 0.97
N LEU A 70 -8.11 -3.28 0.76
CA LEU A 70 -7.01 -4.21 1.01
C LEU A 70 -6.13 -4.26 -0.23
N MET A 71 -4.87 -3.90 -0.04
CA MET A 71 -3.78 -4.10 -0.99
C MET A 71 -3.20 -5.49 -0.80
N ILE A 72 -3.11 -6.26 -1.87
CA ILE A 72 -2.53 -7.60 -1.87
C ILE A 72 -1.31 -7.57 -2.80
N PRO A 73 -0.10 -7.39 -2.24
CA PRO A 73 1.14 -7.49 -2.99
C PRO A 73 1.25 -8.82 -3.72
N VAL A 74 1.74 -8.80 -4.96
CA VAL A 74 2.16 -10.02 -5.68
C VAL A 74 3.61 -9.88 -6.12
N GLU A 75 4.11 -10.87 -6.87
CA GLU A 75 5.48 -10.83 -7.38
C GLU A 75 5.79 -9.51 -8.11
N GLY A 76 6.89 -8.86 -7.72
CA GLY A 76 7.31 -7.57 -8.27
C GLY A 76 6.72 -6.33 -7.59
N TYR A 77 5.96 -6.48 -6.49
CA TYR A 77 5.33 -5.35 -5.79
C TYR A 77 6.30 -4.23 -5.41
N TYR A 78 7.50 -4.56 -4.91
CA TYR A 78 8.48 -3.55 -4.48
C TYR A 78 9.47 -3.16 -5.57
N ARG A 79 9.18 -3.44 -6.85
CA ARG A 79 10.13 -3.20 -7.95
C ARG A 79 10.56 -1.74 -8.06
N TYR A 80 9.66 -0.80 -7.79
CA TYR A 80 9.90 0.63 -7.92
C TYR A 80 10.36 1.28 -6.60
N GLN A 81 10.13 0.61 -5.47
CA GLN A 81 10.57 1.03 -4.14
C GLN A 81 11.16 -0.15 -3.35
N PRO A 82 12.37 -0.64 -3.72
CA PRO A 82 12.99 -1.82 -3.10
C PRO A 82 13.21 -1.71 -1.60
N GLU A 83 13.43 -0.49 -1.08
CA GLU A 83 13.63 -0.20 0.33
C GLU A 83 12.40 -0.50 1.20
N GLY A 84 11.20 -0.54 0.59
CA GLY A 84 9.95 -0.92 1.24
C GLY A 84 9.77 -2.43 1.36
N SER A 85 10.65 -3.25 0.77
CA SER A 85 10.51 -4.71 0.81
C SER A 85 10.77 -5.27 2.22
N PRO A 86 10.02 -6.29 2.69
CA PRO A 86 10.28 -6.95 3.96
C PRO A 86 11.69 -7.57 4.04
N THR A 87 12.29 -7.93 2.91
CA THR A 87 13.66 -8.46 2.86
C THR A 87 14.74 -7.39 2.97
N HIS A 88 14.39 -6.11 2.75
CA HIS A 88 15.33 -5.01 2.91
C HIS A 88 15.63 -4.76 4.41
N LEU A 89 14.61 -4.88 5.25
CA LEU A 89 14.72 -4.71 6.71
C LEU A 89 15.54 -5.82 7.41
N SER A 90 15.72 -7.00 6.79
CA SER A 90 16.53 -8.08 7.34
C SER A 90 18.03 -8.00 6.99
N SER A 91 18.42 -7.00 6.20
CA SER A 91 19.81 -6.79 5.74
C SER A 91 20.54 -5.68 6.51
N SER A 92 19.93 -5.15 7.58
CA SER A 92 20.43 -4.04 8.41
C SER A 92 20.90 -4.51 9.79
#